data_AF-A0A239EXZ8-F1
#
_entry.id   AF-A0A239EXZ8-F1
#
_cell.length_a   1.000
_cell.length_b   1.000
_cell.length_c   1.000
_cell.angle_alpha   90.00
_cell.angle_beta   90.00
_cell.angle_gamma   90.00
#
_symmetry.space_group_name_H-M   'P 1'
#
loop_
_entity.id
_entity.type
_entity.pdbx_description
1 polymer ?
#
loop_
_entity_poly.entity_id
_entity_poly.type
_entity_poly.pdbx_seq_one_letter_code
_entity_poly.pdbx_strand_id
1 'polypeptide(L)'
;MRRLFWLAMGITIGALVVRKLTAAAERMTPAGIGGSIAEGLRDLADAIGDFGADVRAAMAEREVELRAGTGLDAPLPEAGAARLPEIGTVPLPGQGRVPGRHSASG
;
A
#
# COMPACT_ATOMS: atom_id res chain seq x y z
N MET A 1 11.90 9.77 14.46
CA MET A 1 10.74 10.16 15.29
C MET A 1 10.11 11.52 14.93
N ARG A 2 10.88 12.57 14.57
CA ARG A 2 10.32 13.89 14.23
C ARG A 2 9.29 13.92 13.07
N ARG A 3 9.41 13.02 12.09
CA ARG A 3 8.50 12.92 10.93
C ARG A 3 7.11 12.37 11.29
N LEU A 4 7.02 11.32 12.11
CA LEU A 4 5.73 10.81 12.61
C LEU A 4 5.05 11.82 13.53
N PHE A 5 5.82 12.53 14.34
CA PHE A 5 5.30 13.60 15.19
C PHE A 5 4.62 14.70 14.37
N TRP A 6 5.28 15.18 13.31
CA TRP A 6 4.71 16.19 12.41
C TRP A 6 3.49 15.69 11.63
N LEU A 7 3.49 14.43 11.19
CA LEU A 7 2.31 13.81 10.55
C LEU A 7 1.11 13.72 11.49
N ALA A 8 1.31 13.18 12.69
CA ALA A 8 0.25 13.05 13.69
C ALA A 8 -0.29 14.42 14.12
N MET A 9 0.60 15.40 14.28
CA MET A 9 0.24 16.79 14.57
C MET A 9 -0.64 17.37 13.46
N GLY A 10 -0.24 17.21 12.19
CA GLY A 10 -0.99 17.70 11.03
C GLY A 10 -2.39 17.09 10.94
N ILE A 11 -2.50 15.77 11.10
CA ILE A 11 -3.79 15.06 11.08
C ILE A 11 -4.71 15.54 12.22
N THR A 12 -4.16 15.69 13.43
CA THR A 12 -4.94 16.12 14.60
C THR A 12 -5.47 17.54 14.44
N ILE A 13 -4.60 18.47 14.00
CA ILE A 13 -4.99 19.85 13.75
C ILE A 13 -6.03 19.92 12.62
N GLY A 14 -5.82 19.20 11.52
CA GLY A 14 -6.78 19.13 10.41
C GLY A 14 -8.16 18.66 10.85
N ALA A 15 -8.23 17.58 11.62
CA ALA A 15 -9.50 17.05 12.14
C ALA A 15 -10.23 18.05 13.07
N LEU A 16 -9.49 18.80 13.89
CA LEU A 16 -10.07 19.83 14.77
C LEU A 16 -10.66 21.01 13.98
N VAL A 17 -9.99 21.43 12.90
CA VAL A 17 -10.49 22.49 12.02
C VAL A 17 -11.79 22.03 11.34
N VAL A 18 -11.81 20.85 10.73
CA VAL A 18 -13.03 20.30 10.08
C VAL A 18 -14.18 20.20 11.07
N ARG A 19 -13.93 19.65 12.27
CA ARG A 19 -14.96 19.54 13.32
C ARG A 19 -15.53 20.90 13.73
N LYS A 20 -14.67 21.93 13.78
CA LYS A 20 -15.09 23.29 14.13
C LYS A 20 -15.89 23.96 13.01
N LEU A 21 -15.53 23.69 11.75
CA LEU A 21 -16.30 24.15 10.59
C LEU A 21 -17.69 23.51 10.55
N THR A 22 -17.82 22.20 10.81
CA THR A 22 -19.12 21.52 10.90
C THR A 22 -19.99 22.11 12.01
N ALA A 23 -19.43 22.32 13.21
CA ALA A 23 -20.16 22.89 14.33
C ALA A 23 -20.58 24.37 14.11
N ALA A 24 -19.80 25.13 13.34
CA ALA A 24 -20.15 26.49 12.94
C ALA A 24 -21.22 26.48 11.84
N ALA A 25 -21.11 25.54 10.89
CA ALA A 25 -22.07 25.37 9.82
C ALA A 25 -23.47 25.06 10.38
N GLU A 26 -23.58 24.06 11.27
CA GLU A 26 -24.86 23.67 11.89
C GLU A 26 -25.58 24.82 12.62
N ARG A 27 -24.84 25.83 13.11
CA ARG A 27 -25.39 26.95 13.89
C ARG A 27 -25.71 28.22 13.10
N MET A 28 -25.07 28.44 11.94
CA MET A 28 -25.19 29.69 11.18
C MET A 28 -25.75 29.54 9.76
N THR A 29 -25.82 28.32 9.22
CA THR A 29 -26.08 28.12 7.79
C THR A 29 -27.52 27.96 7.30
N PRO A 30 -28.59 27.79 8.13
CA PRO A 30 -29.96 27.74 7.59
C PRO A 30 -30.39 29.02 6.85
N ALA A 31 -29.71 30.16 7.09
CA ALA A 31 -30.13 31.46 6.57
C ALA A 31 -29.32 32.02 5.38
N GLY A 32 -28.26 31.33 4.90
CA GLY A 32 -27.24 32.04 4.10
C GLY A 32 -26.59 31.33 2.90
N ILE A 33 -26.93 30.08 2.54
CA ILE A 33 -26.17 29.36 1.52
C ILE A 33 -26.98 28.97 0.27
N GLY A 34 -27.33 29.97 -0.54
CA GLY A 34 -28.01 29.75 -1.83
C GLY A 34 -27.10 29.72 -3.07
N GLY A 35 -25.89 30.30 -3.01
CA GLY A 35 -25.07 30.53 -4.22
C GLY A 35 -23.56 30.30 -4.10
N SER A 36 -22.95 30.52 -2.94
CA SER A 36 -21.48 30.43 -2.75
C SER A 36 -20.94 29.02 -2.52
N ILE A 37 -21.82 28.04 -2.20
CA ILE A 37 -21.39 26.66 -1.92
C ILE A 37 -20.88 25.97 -3.18
N ALA A 38 -21.51 26.20 -4.33
CA ALA A 38 -21.14 25.52 -5.56
C ALA A 38 -19.76 25.97 -6.05
N GLU A 39 -19.41 27.24 -5.87
CA GLU A 39 -18.07 27.77 -6.17
C GLU A 39 -17.05 27.26 -5.16
N GLY A 40 -17.37 27.33 -3.86
CA GLY A 40 -16.48 26.81 -2.81
C GLY A 40 -16.23 25.30 -2.90
N LEU A 41 -17.18 24.53 -3.42
CA LEU A 41 -17.01 23.10 -3.70
C LEU A 41 -16.09 22.83 -4.90
N ARG A 42 -16.11 23.69 -5.93
CA ARG A 42 -15.19 23.58 -7.06
C ARG A 42 -13.77 23.93 -6.63
N ASP A 43 -13.59 25.05 -5.93
CA ASP A 43 -12.28 25.45 -5.39
C ASP A 43 -11.71 24.37 -4.45
N LEU A 44 -12.57 23.75 -3.63
CA LEU A 44 -12.16 22.64 -2.77
C LEU A 44 -11.79 21.38 -3.57
N ALA A 45 -12.54 21.07 -4.63
CA ALA A 45 -12.23 19.92 -5.49
C ALA A 45 -10.88 20.10 -6.20
N ASP A 46 -10.61 21.31 -6.70
CA ASP A 46 -9.33 21.66 -7.32
C ASP A 46 -8.19 21.55 -6.31
N ALA A 47 -8.35 22.11 -5.11
CA ALA A 47 -7.34 22.01 -4.05
C ALA A 47 -7.05 20.57 -3.61
N ILE A 48 -8.08 19.71 -3.53
CA ILE A 48 -7.91 18.28 -3.22
C ILE A 48 -7.19 17.56 -4.37
N GLY A 49 -7.49 17.93 -5.63
CA GLY A 49 -6.82 17.42 -6.81
C GLY A 49 -5.32 17.72 -6.81
N ASP A 50 -4.96 18.99 -6.58
CA ASP A 50 -3.57 19.45 -6.50
C ASP A 50 -2.81 18.75 -5.38
N PHE A 51 -3.40 18.66 -4.18
CA PHE A 51 -2.79 17.92 -3.07
C PHE A 51 -2.57 16.44 -3.42
N GLY A 52 -3.52 15.80 -4.10
CA GLY A 52 -3.38 14.41 -4.56
C GLY A 52 -2.25 14.24 -5.57
N ALA A 53 -2.05 15.23 -6.45
CA ALA A 53 -0.93 15.26 -7.39
C ALA A 53 0.41 15.41 -6.64
N ASP A 54 0.50 16.30 -5.66
CA ASP A 54 1.69 16.48 -4.82
C ASP A 54 2.05 15.22 -4.04
N VAL A 55 1.05 14.55 -3.44
CA VAL A 55 1.26 13.28 -2.73
C VAL A 55 1.75 12.20 -3.69
N ARG A 56 1.18 12.12 -4.90
CA ARG A 56 1.62 11.16 -5.93
C ARG A 56 3.06 11.43 -6.36
N ALA A 57 3.43 12.68 -6.58
CA ALA A 57 4.78 13.08 -6.92
C ALA A 57 5.77 12.72 -5.80
N ALA A 58 5.42 13.04 -4.55
CA ALA A 58 6.22 12.70 -3.38
C ALA A 58 6.38 11.18 -3.19
N MET A 59 5.35 10.38 -3.50
CA MET A 59 5.45 8.92 -3.47
C MET A 59 6.34 8.38 -4.58
N ALA A 60 6.23 8.92 -5.81
CA ALA A 60 7.08 8.54 -6.94
C ALA A 60 8.57 8.85 -6.66
N GLU A 61 8.86 9.98 -6.01
CA GLU A 61 10.22 10.33 -5.56
C GLU A 61 10.77 9.35 -4.50
N ARG A 62 9.91 8.83 -3.62
CA ARG A 62 10.29 7.92 -2.53
C ARG A 62 10.40 6.45 -2.97
N GLU A 63 9.69 6.02 -4.01
CA GLU A 63 9.84 4.68 -4.58
C GLU A 63 11.23 4.42 -5.18
N VAL A 64 11.91 5.45 -5.67
CA VAL A 64 13.31 5.36 -6.16
C VAL A 64 14.27 5.03 -5.02
N GLU A 65 14.05 5.61 -3.84
CA GLU A 65 14.88 5.34 -2.64
C GLU A 65 14.63 3.93 -2.07
N LEU A 66 13.39 3.43 -2.13
CA LEU A 66 13.04 2.10 -1.62
C LEU A 66 13.44 0.97 -2.58
N ARG A 67 13.36 1.14 -3.91
CA ARG A 67 13.87 0.14 -4.89
C ARG A 67 15.35 -0.16 -4.67
N ALA A 68 16.16 0.86 -4.42
CA ALA A 68 17.58 0.70 -4.12
C ALA A 68 17.86 -0.10 -2.82
N GLY A 69 16.96 -0.04 -1.84
CA GLY A 69 17.10 -0.75 -0.55
C GLY A 69 16.56 -2.19 -0.54
N THR A 70 15.71 -2.56 -1.52
CA THR A 70 14.99 -3.86 -1.50
C THR A 70 15.67 -4.93 -2.35
N GLY A 71 16.73 -4.59 -3.11
CA GLY A 71 17.51 -5.55 -3.90
C GLY A 71 16.74 -6.20 -5.07
N LEU A 72 15.59 -5.63 -5.45
CA LEU A 72 14.74 -6.14 -6.54
C LEU A 72 15.38 -6.01 -7.93
N ASP A 73 16.47 -5.24 -8.04
CA ASP A 73 17.30 -5.07 -9.24
C ASP A 73 18.58 -5.93 -9.22
N ALA A 74 18.82 -6.73 -8.17
CA ALA A 74 19.91 -7.70 -8.18
C ALA A 74 19.58 -8.78 -9.23
N PRO A 75 20.51 -9.12 -10.15
CA PRO A 75 20.30 -10.21 -11.09
C PRO A 75 19.85 -11.45 -10.33
N LEU A 76 18.65 -11.96 -10.65
CA LEU A 76 18.15 -13.20 -10.07
C LEU A 76 19.25 -14.26 -10.30
N PRO A 77 19.75 -14.92 -9.25
CA PRO A 77 20.76 -15.96 -9.42
C PRO A 77 20.19 -17.00 -10.40
N GLU A 78 20.94 -17.27 -11.47
CA GLU A 78 20.66 -18.31 -12.46
C GLU A 78 20.09 -19.55 -11.75
N ALA A 79 18.92 -20.01 -12.18
CA ALA A 79 18.08 -21.00 -11.47
C ALA A 79 18.77 -22.35 -11.15
N GLY A 80 20.05 -22.53 -11.50
CA GLY A 80 20.91 -23.65 -11.12
C GLY A 80 21.79 -23.44 -9.87
N ALA A 81 21.94 -22.22 -9.35
CA ALA A 81 22.79 -21.94 -8.19
C ALA A 81 22.09 -22.15 -6.83
N ALA A 82 20.76 -22.11 -6.81
CA ALA A 82 19.97 -22.47 -5.64
C ALA A 82 19.89 -24.01 -5.53
N ARG A 83 20.99 -24.64 -5.11
CA ARG A 83 20.94 -26.02 -4.61
C ARG A 83 20.13 -25.97 -3.31
N LEU A 84 18.83 -26.22 -3.44
CA LEU A 84 17.94 -26.43 -2.30
C LEU A 84 18.61 -27.48 -1.40
N PRO A 85 18.78 -27.21 -0.09
CA PRO A 85 19.17 -28.28 0.81
C PRO A 85 18.16 -29.40 0.59
N GLU A 86 18.65 -30.60 0.28
CA GLU A 86 17.86 -31.83 0.26
C GLU A 86 17.06 -31.83 1.57
N ILE A 87 15.80 -31.38 1.51
CA ILE A 87 14.87 -31.49 2.61
C ILE A 87 14.66 -33.00 2.67
N GLY A 88 15.43 -33.63 3.56
CA GLY A 88 15.45 -35.07 3.74
C GLY A 88 14.01 -35.54 3.69
N THR A 89 13.71 -36.36 2.69
CA THR A 89 12.36 -36.82 2.40
C THR A 89 11.77 -37.34 3.70
N VAL A 90 10.82 -36.60 4.28
CA VAL A 90 10.01 -37.11 5.38
C VAL A 90 9.33 -38.35 4.79
N PRO A 91 9.60 -39.57 5.30
CA PRO A 91 9.00 -40.76 4.73
C PRO A 91 7.49 -40.62 4.91
N LEU A 92 6.76 -40.54 3.80
CA LEU A 92 5.30 -40.53 3.84
C LEU A 92 4.87 -41.88 4.45
N PRO A 93 4.19 -41.89 5.62
CA PRO A 93 3.72 -43.14 6.21
C PRO A 93 2.62 -43.69 5.31
N GLY A 94 2.88 -44.79 4.62
CA GLY A 94 1.86 -45.53 3.88
C GLY A 94 2.14 -45.84 2.40
N GLN A 95 3.33 -45.59 1.86
CA GLN A 95 3.68 -46.16 0.54
C GLN A 95 4.09 -47.63 0.67
N GLY A 96 3.06 -48.48 0.74
CA GLY A 96 3.23 -49.92 0.55
C GLY A 96 3.97 -50.20 -0.76
N ARG A 97 5.04 -50.98 -0.65
CA ARG A 97 5.78 -51.60 -1.76
C ARG A 97 4.79 -52.23 -2.74
N VAL A 98 4.52 -51.57 -3.86
CA VAL A 98 3.87 -52.21 -5.02
C VAL A 98 4.97 -53.00 -5.72
N PRO A 99 4.96 -54.36 -5.70
CA PRO A 99 5.97 -55.13 -6.42
C PRO A 99 5.83 -54.87 -7.93
N GLY A 100 6.95 -54.49 -8.55
CA GLY A 100 7.04 -54.17 -9.95
C GLY A 100 6.54 -55.33 -10.82
N ARG A 101 5.46 -55.07 -11.55
CA ARG A 101 5.05 -55.84 -12.72
C ARG A 101 5.97 -55.42 -13.87
N HIS A 102 7.00 -56.21 -14.17
CA HIS A 102 7.60 -56.22 -15.50
C HIS A 102 7.25 -57.53 -16.20
N SER A 103 6.43 -57.34 -17.23
CA SER A 103 6.02 -58.29 -18.22
C SER A 103 7.17 -58.57 -19.18
N ALA A 104 7.16 -59.79 -19.72
CA ALA A 104 7.95 -60.40 -20.78
C ALA A 104 8.52 -59.48 -21.89
N SER A 105 9.74 -59.79 -22.33
CA SER A 105 10.12 -59.85 -23.75
C SER A 105 11.52 -60.43 -23.93
N GLY A 106 11.64 -61.37 -24.88
CA GLY A 106 12.91 -61.76 -25.52
C GLY A 106 13.47 -63.09 -25.09
#